data_AF-A0A653XAW9-F1
#
_entry.id   AF-A0A653XAW9-F1
#
_cell.length_a   1.000
_cell.length_b   1.000
_cell.length_c   1.000
_cell.angle_alpha   90.00
_cell.angle_beta   90.00
_cell.angle_gamma   90.00
#
_symmetry.space_group_name_H-M   'P 1'
#
loop_
_entity.id
_entity.type
_entity.pdbx_description
1 polymer ?
#
loop_
_entity_poly.entity_id
_entity_poly.type
_entity_poly.pdbx_seq_one_letter_code
_entity_poly.pdbx_strand_id
1 'polypeptide(L)'
;MTATCSRVFSTISRIDMSDPSSWEGKVFLTFDIDWAHDEVLADCIDLVEQADVAATWFVTHETPLLARLRANPKFELGIHPNFNFLFNLQTQAGGSAEEVLERTMALVPEATAVRSHHMTQSSTLLNLFRSKGLTHDCNHFIPMTAGITLKPWLLWNDMLRVPYSWEDDIMCIYGQQQTLPDISGLLSQDGLMVFDFHPIHVYLNTENLQRYERTRPLHYHPDELLQERFSGSGARGWLLELLRSSH
;
A
#
# COMPACT_ATOMS: atom_id res chain seq x y z
N MET A 1 20.29 -10.71 -22.01
CA MET A 1 20.65 -9.65 -21.06
C MET A 1 19.64 -8.54 -21.24
N THR A 2 18.48 -8.66 -20.61
CA THR A 2 17.51 -7.57 -20.52
C THR A 2 18.11 -6.52 -19.60
N ALA A 3 18.24 -5.28 -20.07
CA ALA A 3 18.70 -4.18 -19.24
C ALA A 3 17.70 -4.03 -18.09
N THR A 4 18.16 -4.25 -16.85
CA THR A 4 17.38 -3.91 -15.67
C THR A 4 17.24 -2.39 -15.64
N CYS A 5 16.02 -1.91 -15.84
CA CYS A 5 15.70 -0.49 -15.69
C CYS A 5 15.70 -0.20 -14.19
N SER A 6 16.87 0.18 -13.66
CA SER A 6 16.99 0.58 -12.25
C SER A 6 16.14 1.83 -12.03
N ARG A 7 15.18 1.74 -11.11
CA ARG A 7 14.30 2.86 -10.73
C ARG A 7 14.53 3.27 -9.29
N VAL A 8 14.47 4.57 -9.06
CA VAL A 8 14.60 5.14 -7.72
C VAL A 8 13.27 5.01 -6.98
N PHE A 9 13.33 4.47 -5.77
CA PHE A 9 12.18 4.38 -4.87
C PHE A 9 11.94 5.72 -4.17
N SER A 10 10.67 6.09 -3.98
CA SER A 10 10.27 7.31 -3.27
C SER A 10 9.00 7.11 -2.45
N THR A 11 8.66 8.10 -1.63
CA THR A 11 7.46 8.07 -0.78
C THR A 11 6.36 8.94 -1.36
N ILE A 12 5.09 8.66 -1.03
CA ILE A 12 3.93 9.31 -1.65
C ILE A 12 3.95 10.84 -1.45
N SER A 13 4.30 11.32 -0.26
CA SER A 13 4.41 12.74 0.07
C SER A 13 5.40 13.52 -0.79
N ARG A 14 6.35 12.84 -1.45
CA ARG A 14 7.33 13.46 -2.36
C ARG A 14 6.78 13.79 -3.73
N ILE A 15 5.59 13.27 -4.08
CA ILE A 15 4.96 13.56 -5.37
C ILE A 15 4.49 15.01 -5.39
N ASP A 16 4.99 15.75 -6.36
CA ASP A 16 4.65 17.15 -6.64
C ASP A 16 4.18 17.29 -8.10
N MET A 17 2.99 17.84 -8.31
CA MET A 17 2.44 18.07 -9.65
C MET A 17 3.19 19.12 -10.47
N SER A 18 3.90 20.03 -9.80
CA SER A 18 4.69 21.07 -10.45
C SER A 18 6.06 20.57 -10.91
N ASP A 19 6.49 19.41 -10.42
CA ASP A 19 7.76 18.76 -10.77
C ASP A 19 7.53 17.31 -11.21
N PRO A 20 7.38 17.04 -12.52
CA PRO A 20 7.23 15.67 -13.02
C PRO A 20 8.36 14.72 -12.62
N SER A 21 9.58 15.23 -12.42
CA SER A 21 10.72 14.41 -11.97
C SER A 21 10.54 13.88 -10.54
N SER A 22 9.57 14.43 -9.79
CA SER A 22 9.19 13.92 -8.48
C SER A 22 8.54 12.53 -8.56
N TRP A 23 7.92 12.14 -9.68
CA TRP A 23 7.21 10.87 -9.84
C TRP A 23 7.45 10.09 -11.14
N GLU A 24 7.79 10.75 -12.25
CA GLU A 24 8.13 10.04 -13.50
C GLU A 24 9.41 9.21 -13.32
N GLY A 25 9.39 7.96 -13.78
CA GLY A 25 10.55 7.07 -13.69
C GLY A 25 10.85 6.52 -12.29
N LYS A 26 10.01 6.81 -11.29
CA LYS A 26 10.17 6.32 -9.91
C LYS A 26 9.23 5.17 -9.59
N VAL A 27 9.55 4.48 -8.50
CA VAL A 27 8.69 3.46 -7.88
C VAL A 27 8.23 3.96 -6.52
N PHE A 28 6.94 3.83 -6.25
CA PHE A 28 6.33 4.12 -4.96
C PHE A 28 5.84 2.81 -4.36
N LEU A 29 6.63 2.26 -3.46
CA LEU A 29 6.26 1.06 -2.72
C LEU A 29 5.39 1.46 -1.53
N THR A 30 4.17 0.93 -1.49
CA THR A 30 3.21 1.19 -0.41
C THR A 30 2.79 -0.09 0.29
N PHE A 31 2.45 0.04 1.57
CA PHE A 31 1.91 -1.06 2.36
C PHE A 31 0.66 -0.63 3.12
N ASP A 32 -0.44 -1.31 2.88
CA ASP A 32 -1.63 -1.23 3.72
C ASP A 32 -1.47 -2.24 4.88
N ILE A 33 -1.29 -1.75 6.11
CA ILE A 33 -0.92 -2.60 7.26
C ILE A 33 -2.02 -3.59 7.63
N ASP A 34 -3.30 -3.23 7.44
CA ASP A 34 -4.44 -4.13 7.54
C ASP A 34 -4.51 -5.00 8.81
N TRP A 35 -4.26 -4.37 9.96
CA TRP A 35 -4.30 -5.01 11.28
C TRP A 35 -3.42 -6.27 11.38
N ALA A 36 -2.33 -6.32 10.60
CA ALA A 36 -1.37 -7.41 10.66
C ALA A 36 -0.76 -7.54 12.07
N HIS A 37 -0.57 -8.77 12.52
CA HIS A 37 0.14 -9.07 13.75
C HIS A 37 1.57 -8.51 13.71
N ASP A 38 2.12 -8.08 14.85
CA ASP A 38 3.43 -7.43 14.93
C ASP A 38 4.55 -8.22 14.23
N GLU A 39 4.66 -9.53 14.46
CA GLU A 39 5.68 -10.36 13.77
C GLU A 39 5.49 -10.46 12.25
N VAL A 40 4.24 -10.42 11.78
CA VAL A 40 3.90 -10.43 10.34
C VAL A 40 4.31 -9.10 9.71
N LEU A 41 4.02 -7.99 10.38
CA LEU A 41 4.44 -6.66 9.97
C LEU A 41 5.97 -6.51 10.03
N ALA A 42 6.61 -6.99 11.09
CA ALA A 42 8.06 -6.93 11.28
C ALA A 42 8.83 -7.67 10.17
N ASP A 43 8.38 -8.86 9.76
CA ASP A 43 8.98 -9.60 8.64
C ASP A 43 8.94 -8.77 7.34
N CYS A 44 7.87 -8.01 7.09
CA CYS A 44 7.79 -7.14 5.91
C CYS A 44 8.70 -5.92 6.03
N ILE A 45 8.75 -5.28 7.21
CA ILE A 45 9.65 -4.16 7.48
C ILE A 45 11.11 -4.59 7.27
N ASP A 46 11.48 -5.76 7.77
CA ASP A 46 12.83 -6.31 7.64
C ASP A 46 13.25 -6.45 6.17
N LEU A 47 12.35 -6.91 5.28
CA LEU A 47 12.63 -7.03 3.85
C LEU A 47 12.95 -5.68 3.20
N VAL A 48 12.15 -4.66 3.51
CA VAL A 48 12.29 -3.33 2.91
C VAL A 48 13.52 -2.61 3.47
N GLU A 49 13.78 -2.73 4.77
CA GLU A 49 15.00 -2.19 5.39
C GLU A 49 16.27 -2.84 4.83
N GLN A 50 16.27 -4.16 4.62
CA GLN A 50 17.39 -4.88 4.00
C GLN A 50 17.67 -4.43 2.58
N ALA A 51 16.62 -4.08 1.81
CA ALA A 51 16.75 -3.53 0.47
C ALA A 51 17.15 -2.04 0.46
N ASP A 52 17.07 -1.37 1.61
CA ASP A 52 17.46 0.03 1.79
C ASP A 52 16.72 1.00 0.82
N VAL A 53 15.44 0.74 0.56
CA VAL A 53 14.59 1.55 -0.32
C VAL A 53 13.58 2.40 0.45
N ALA A 54 13.01 3.40 -0.23
CA ALA A 54 11.91 4.20 0.32
C ALA A 54 10.56 3.50 0.17
N ALA A 55 9.69 3.69 1.17
CA ALA A 55 8.34 3.10 1.18
C ALA A 55 7.36 3.96 2.00
N THR A 56 6.07 3.82 1.71
CA THR A 56 4.98 4.47 2.46
C THR A 56 4.12 3.41 3.14
N TRP A 57 3.88 3.54 4.44
CA TRP A 57 3.12 2.58 5.23
C TRP A 57 1.82 3.22 5.69
N PHE A 58 0.67 2.73 5.21
CA PHE A 58 -0.64 3.21 5.60
C PHE A 58 -1.09 2.49 6.89
N VAL A 59 -1.16 3.26 7.98
CA VAL A 59 -1.34 2.75 9.34
C VAL A 59 -2.81 2.51 9.68
N THR A 60 -3.11 1.31 10.18
CA THR A 60 -4.46 0.89 10.61
C THR A 60 -4.70 0.93 12.11
N HIS A 61 -3.66 0.71 12.93
CA HIS A 61 -3.78 0.52 14.37
C HIS A 61 -2.49 0.88 15.11
N GLU A 62 -2.60 1.03 16.43
CA GLU A 62 -1.45 1.23 17.32
C GLU A 62 -0.64 -0.06 17.44
N THR A 63 0.67 0.04 17.25
CA THR A 63 1.63 -1.05 17.45
C THR A 63 2.98 -0.47 17.87
N PRO A 64 3.78 -1.15 18.72
CA PRO A 64 5.15 -0.74 19.02
C PRO A 64 6.02 -0.51 17.77
N LEU A 65 5.69 -1.15 16.65
CA LEU A 65 6.43 -1.04 15.39
C LEU A 65 6.28 0.31 14.70
N LEU A 66 5.29 1.14 15.07
CA LEU A 66 5.17 2.50 14.54
C LEU A 66 6.39 3.36 14.90
N ALA A 67 6.98 3.16 16.07
CA ALA A 67 8.20 3.86 16.46
C ALA A 67 9.39 3.48 15.57
N ARG A 68 9.49 2.19 15.20
CA ARG A 68 10.53 1.69 14.27
C ARG A 68 10.34 2.28 12.88
N LEU A 69 9.13 2.23 12.33
CA LEU A 69 8.82 2.80 11.02
C LEU A 69 9.15 4.30 10.97
N ARG A 70 8.73 5.05 11.99
CA ARG A 70 8.97 6.50 12.11
C ARG A 70 10.46 6.85 12.24
N ALA A 71 11.26 5.99 12.85
CA ALA A 71 12.69 6.20 13.01
C ALA A 71 13.49 6.04 11.70
N ASN A 72 12.91 5.38 10.69
CA ASN A 72 13.57 5.20 9.40
C ASN A 72 13.34 6.41 8.48
N PRO A 73 14.38 7.16 8.08
CA PRO A 73 14.24 8.37 7.28
C PRO A 73 13.79 8.13 5.82
N LYS A 74 13.79 6.87 5.35
CA LYS A 74 13.29 6.48 4.03
C LYS A 74 11.82 6.09 4.05
N PHE A 75 11.20 5.99 5.23
CA PHE A 75 9.81 5.61 5.37
C PHE A 75 8.92 6.81 5.63
N GLU A 76 7.75 6.77 5.00
CA GLU A 76 6.62 7.65 5.28
C GLU A 76 5.54 6.85 5.99
N LEU A 77 4.90 7.48 7.00
CA LEU A 77 3.68 6.96 7.59
C LEU A 77 2.48 7.74 7.04
N GLY A 78 1.61 7.03 6.33
CA GLY A 78 0.28 7.48 5.96
C GLY A 78 -0.78 6.88 6.88
N ILE A 79 -2.05 7.23 6.65
CA ILE A 79 -3.18 6.67 7.40
C ILE A 79 -4.03 5.72 6.55
N HIS A 80 -4.53 4.65 7.18
CA HIS A 80 -5.41 3.65 6.57
C HIS A 80 -6.79 3.57 7.27
N PRO A 81 -7.64 4.62 7.18
CA PRO A 81 -8.91 4.65 7.88
C PRO A 81 -9.90 3.63 7.30
N ASN A 82 -10.61 2.93 8.19
CA ASN A 82 -11.66 2.00 7.82
C ASN A 82 -13.03 2.66 7.97
N PHE A 83 -13.75 2.88 6.87
CA PHE A 83 -15.09 3.46 6.93
C PHE A 83 -16.20 2.40 6.83
N ASN A 84 -15.86 1.11 6.69
CA ASN A 84 -16.83 0.05 6.41
C ASN A 84 -17.88 -0.12 7.51
N PHE A 85 -17.53 0.17 8.76
CA PHE A 85 -18.48 0.10 9.87
C PHE A 85 -19.65 1.08 9.74
N LEU A 86 -19.47 2.21 9.02
CA LEU A 86 -20.54 3.16 8.74
C LEU A 86 -21.56 2.58 7.74
N PHE A 87 -21.10 1.79 6.77
CA PHE A 87 -21.98 1.10 5.82
C PHE A 87 -22.67 -0.11 6.45
N ASN A 88 -21.99 -0.79 7.36
CA ASN A 88 -22.51 -1.97 8.06
C ASN A 88 -23.35 -1.62 9.31
N LEU A 89 -23.60 -0.33 9.57
CA LEU A 89 -24.34 0.17 10.73
C LEU A 89 -23.79 -0.33 12.08
N GLN A 90 -22.48 -0.55 12.15
CA GLN A 90 -21.78 -0.98 13.35
C GLN A 90 -21.46 0.23 14.23
N THR A 91 -22.46 0.69 14.99
CA THR A 91 -22.39 1.91 15.80
C THR A 91 -21.34 1.90 16.92
N GLN A 92 -20.77 0.74 17.25
CA GLN A 92 -19.74 0.60 18.29
C GLN A 92 -18.32 0.93 17.81
N ALA A 93 -18.09 1.05 16.50
CA ALA A 93 -16.78 1.36 15.93
C ALA A 93 -16.55 2.87 15.71
N GLY A 94 -17.56 3.71 15.92
CA GLY A 94 -17.56 5.16 15.66
C GLY A 94 -18.88 5.60 15.04
N GLY A 95 -19.27 6.85 15.26
CA GLY A 95 -20.54 7.42 14.79
C GLY A 95 -20.44 8.18 13.48
N SER A 96 -19.24 8.58 13.04
CA SER A 96 -19.06 9.39 11.83
C SER A 96 -17.72 9.17 11.13
N ALA A 97 -17.63 9.57 9.86
CA ALA A 97 -16.38 9.57 9.10
C ALA A 97 -15.30 10.47 9.72
N GLU A 98 -15.70 11.56 10.38
CA GLU A 98 -14.77 12.46 11.08
C GLU A 98 -14.13 11.76 12.28
N GLU A 99 -14.91 11.05 13.09
CA GLU A 99 -14.38 10.28 14.22
C GLU A 99 -13.43 9.16 13.78
N VAL A 100 -13.74 8.48 12.67
CA VAL A 100 -12.83 7.47 12.10
C VAL A 100 -11.49 8.10 11.78
N LEU A 101 -11.53 9.22 11.04
CA LEU A 101 -10.35 9.88 10.53
C LEU A 101 -9.50 10.44 11.67
N GLU A 102 -10.12 11.11 12.64
CA GLU A 102 -9.43 11.65 13.81
C GLU A 102 -8.74 10.56 14.64
N ARG A 103 -9.39 9.41 14.80
CA ARG A 103 -8.79 8.28 15.52
C ARG A 103 -7.57 7.74 14.79
N THR A 104 -7.64 7.57 13.47
CA THR A 104 -6.48 7.08 12.70
C THR A 104 -5.36 8.12 12.66
N MET A 105 -5.70 9.40 12.50
CA MET A 105 -4.71 10.50 12.55
C MET A 105 -4.05 10.65 13.91
N ALA A 106 -4.71 10.30 15.02
CA ALA A 106 -4.08 10.30 16.34
C ALA A 106 -2.89 9.34 16.44
N LEU A 107 -2.84 8.29 15.61
CA LEU A 107 -1.71 7.34 15.53
C LEU A 107 -0.51 7.93 14.78
N VAL A 108 -0.80 8.76 13.77
CA VAL A 108 0.19 9.37 12.86
C VAL A 108 -0.19 10.83 12.60
N PRO A 109 0.00 11.73 13.58
CA PRO A 109 -0.39 13.14 13.45
C PRO A 109 0.37 13.88 12.34
N GLU A 110 1.53 13.36 11.92
CA GLU A 110 2.34 13.87 10.84
C GLU A 110 1.91 13.41 9.43
N ALA A 111 0.92 12.52 9.31
CA ALA A 111 0.54 11.93 8.04
C ALA A 111 0.03 12.97 7.03
N THR A 112 0.52 12.87 5.80
CA THR A 112 0.08 13.68 4.64
C THR A 112 -0.67 12.85 3.59
N ALA A 113 -0.45 11.53 3.57
CA ALA A 113 -1.06 10.61 2.63
C ALA A 113 -2.14 9.75 3.30
N VAL A 114 -3.20 9.45 2.55
CA VAL A 114 -4.30 8.58 2.96
C VAL A 114 -4.64 7.59 1.86
N ARG A 115 -4.83 6.33 2.25
CA ARG A 115 -5.58 5.34 1.48
C ARG A 115 -6.62 4.77 2.41
N SER A 116 -7.89 4.80 2.05
CA SER A 116 -8.94 4.20 2.86
C SER A 116 -8.94 2.70 2.69
N HIS A 117 -9.25 1.97 3.76
CA HIS A 117 -9.51 0.53 3.65
C HIS A 117 -10.66 0.27 2.66
N HIS A 118 -10.43 -0.72 1.78
CA HIS A 118 -11.28 -1.02 0.61
C HIS A 118 -11.49 0.17 -0.35
N MET A 119 -10.53 1.10 -0.45
CA MET A 119 -10.58 2.26 -1.35
C MET A 119 -11.82 3.16 -1.16
N THR A 120 -12.42 3.14 0.04
CA THR A 120 -13.64 3.91 0.32
C THR A 120 -13.40 5.40 0.09
N GLN A 121 -14.16 6.00 -0.82
CA GLN A 121 -14.00 7.40 -1.21
C GLN A 121 -15.31 8.06 -1.63
N SER A 122 -15.40 9.36 -1.39
CA SER A 122 -16.49 10.22 -1.87
C SER A 122 -16.02 11.67 -1.86
N SER A 123 -16.71 12.58 -2.56
CA SER A 123 -16.38 14.01 -2.49
C SER A 123 -16.44 14.57 -1.07
N THR A 124 -17.35 14.06 -0.23
CA THR A 124 -17.43 14.42 1.19
C THR A 124 -16.19 13.97 1.96
N LEU A 125 -15.75 12.73 1.77
CA LEU A 125 -14.53 12.22 2.41
C LEU A 125 -13.29 12.97 1.94
N LEU A 126 -13.16 13.28 0.65
CA LEU A 126 -12.03 14.04 0.12
C LEU A 126 -11.95 15.46 0.72
N ASN A 127 -13.09 16.15 0.85
CA ASN A 127 -13.12 17.45 1.53
C ASN A 127 -12.77 17.34 3.02
N LEU A 128 -13.19 16.27 3.69
CA LEU A 128 -12.82 16.00 5.07
C LEU A 128 -11.32 15.69 5.20
N PHE A 129 -10.73 14.89 4.31
CA PHE A 129 -9.29 14.64 4.29
C PHE A 129 -8.51 15.95 4.17
N ARG A 130 -8.91 16.79 3.22
CA ARG A 130 -8.30 18.10 3.02
C ARG A 130 -8.42 18.99 4.26
N SER A 131 -9.60 19.03 4.90
CA SER A 131 -9.82 19.88 6.08
C SER A 131 -8.99 19.46 7.28
N LYS A 132 -8.58 18.18 7.36
CA LYS A 132 -7.64 17.67 8.36
C LYS A 132 -6.16 17.76 7.96
N GLY A 133 -5.84 18.39 6.83
CA GLY A 133 -4.46 18.66 6.42
C GLY A 133 -3.80 17.59 5.56
N LEU A 134 -4.52 16.53 5.18
CA LEU A 134 -4.02 15.55 4.22
C LEU A 134 -3.91 16.18 2.83
N THR A 135 -2.89 15.76 2.09
CA THR A 135 -2.55 16.33 0.78
C THR A 135 -2.57 15.29 -0.33
N HIS A 136 -2.37 14.00 -0.03
CA HIS A 136 -2.29 12.93 -1.03
C HIS A 136 -3.36 11.86 -0.80
N ASP A 137 -4.20 11.62 -1.82
CA ASP A 137 -5.26 10.61 -1.83
C ASP A 137 -4.84 9.42 -2.72
N CYS A 138 -4.70 8.24 -2.13
CA CYS A 138 -4.21 7.01 -2.77
C CYS A 138 -5.32 5.97 -3.03
N ASN A 139 -6.58 6.41 -3.04
CA ASN A 139 -7.76 5.54 -3.12
C ASN A 139 -8.11 5.04 -4.53
N HIS A 140 -7.37 5.43 -5.57
CA HIS A 140 -7.80 5.17 -6.95
C HIS A 140 -6.95 4.07 -7.61
N PHE A 141 -7.50 2.86 -7.68
CA PHE A 141 -6.87 1.75 -8.39
C PHE A 141 -7.20 1.82 -9.90
N ILE A 142 -6.16 1.81 -10.74
CA ILE A 142 -6.29 1.61 -12.19
C ILE A 142 -5.35 0.47 -12.57
N PRO A 143 -5.87 -0.72 -12.94
CA PRO A 143 -5.02 -1.87 -13.20
C PRO A 143 -4.06 -1.56 -14.35
N MET A 144 -2.80 -1.89 -14.15
CA MET A 144 -1.74 -1.78 -15.17
C MET A 144 -2.07 -2.43 -16.52
N THR A 145 -2.95 -3.43 -16.53
CA THR A 145 -3.39 -4.10 -17.77
C THR A 145 -4.43 -3.29 -18.55
N ALA A 146 -4.87 -2.14 -18.04
CA ALA A 146 -5.79 -1.24 -18.74
C ALA A 146 -5.16 -0.52 -19.94
N GLY A 147 -3.82 -0.55 -20.08
CA GLY A 147 -3.12 0.18 -21.15
C GLY A 147 -3.17 1.70 -20.97
N ILE A 148 -3.32 2.18 -19.73
CA ILE A 148 -3.38 3.60 -19.39
C ILE A 148 -2.08 4.00 -18.72
N THR A 149 -1.33 4.93 -19.31
CA THR A 149 -0.18 5.56 -18.67
C THR A 149 -0.65 6.44 -17.51
N LEU A 150 -0.31 6.06 -16.28
CA LEU A 150 -0.77 6.77 -15.10
C LEU A 150 0.03 8.03 -14.82
N LYS A 151 -0.67 9.04 -14.31
CA LYS A 151 -0.12 10.28 -13.76
C LYS A 151 -0.93 10.62 -12.51
N PRO A 152 -0.34 11.27 -11.50
CA PRO A 152 -1.13 11.89 -10.44
C PRO A 152 -1.89 13.11 -10.98
N TRP A 153 -2.93 13.57 -10.30
CA TRP A 153 -3.69 14.77 -10.70
C TRP A 153 -4.30 15.54 -9.54
N LEU A 154 -4.43 16.86 -9.71
CA LEU A 154 -5.08 17.72 -8.73
C LEU A 154 -6.59 17.50 -8.69
N LEU A 155 -7.14 17.42 -7.49
CA LEU A 155 -8.57 17.44 -7.21
C LEU A 155 -9.05 18.89 -7.02
N TRP A 156 -10.36 19.10 -7.04
CA TRP A 156 -10.99 20.42 -6.90
C TRP A 156 -10.73 21.10 -5.54
N ASN A 157 -10.22 20.36 -4.57
CA ASN A 157 -9.94 20.81 -3.20
C ASN A 157 -8.42 20.90 -2.92
N ASP A 158 -7.60 20.98 -3.97
CA ASP A 158 -6.14 21.05 -3.94
C ASP A 158 -5.41 19.81 -3.42
N MET A 159 -6.13 18.72 -3.11
CA MET A 159 -5.48 17.43 -2.86
C MET A 159 -4.93 16.86 -4.16
N LEU A 160 -3.82 16.12 -4.04
CA LEU A 160 -3.27 15.33 -5.12
C LEU A 160 -3.84 13.91 -5.06
N ARG A 161 -4.50 13.48 -6.13
CA ARG A 161 -4.83 12.07 -6.30
C ARG A 161 -3.66 11.34 -6.93
N VAL A 162 -3.23 10.27 -6.26
CA VAL A 162 -2.13 9.41 -6.65
C VAL A 162 -2.71 8.03 -6.94
N PRO A 163 -3.00 7.69 -8.21
CA PRO A 163 -3.53 6.36 -8.52
C PRO A 163 -2.44 5.29 -8.33
N TYR A 164 -2.87 4.07 -8.08
CA TYR A 164 -1.98 2.91 -8.01
C TYR A 164 -2.46 1.80 -8.95
N SER A 165 -1.55 0.92 -9.35
CA SER A 165 -1.78 0.03 -10.49
C SER A 165 -1.52 -1.45 -10.22
N TRP A 166 -0.96 -1.76 -9.05
CA TRP A 166 -0.66 -3.11 -8.61
C TRP A 166 -1.02 -3.24 -7.12
N GLU A 167 -1.71 -4.33 -6.76
CA GLU A 167 -2.06 -4.71 -5.38
C GLU A 167 -2.03 -6.23 -5.29
N ASP A 168 -1.42 -6.81 -4.26
CA ASP A 168 -1.11 -8.25 -4.21
C ASP A 168 -2.34 -9.16 -4.27
N ASP A 169 -3.40 -8.84 -3.53
CA ASP A 169 -4.65 -9.59 -3.53
C ASP A 169 -5.45 -9.40 -4.84
N ILE A 170 -5.51 -8.18 -5.38
CA ILE A 170 -6.13 -7.87 -6.68
C ILE A 170 -5.39 -8.60 -7.80
N MET A 171 -4.06 -8.70 -7.72
CA MET A 171 -3.28 -9.46 -8.71
C MET A 171 -3.53 -10.96 -8.62
N CYS A 172 -3.83 -11.51 -7.44
CA CYS A 172 -4.29 -12.90 -7.35
C CYS A 172 -5.60 -13.10 -8.14
N ILE A 173 -6.50 -12.12 -8.13
CA ILE A 173 -7.78 -12.17 -8.88
C ILE A 173 -7.53 -12.06 -10.39
N TYR A 174 -6.75 -11.05 -10.84
CA TYR A 174 -6.43 -10.92 -12.26
C TYR A 174 -5.63 -12.10 -12.79
N GLY A 175 -4.68 -12.63 -12.01
CA GLY A 175 -3.86 -13.79 -12.41
C GLY A 175 -4.64 -15.06 -12.66
N GLN A 176 -5.87 -15.18 -12.14
CA GLN A 176 -6.79 -16.28 -12.47
C GLN A 176 -7.45 -16.12 -13.83
N GLN A 177 -7.52 -14.90 -14.36
CA GLN A 177 -8.25 -14.55 -15.57
C GLN A 177 -7.33 -14.28 -16.77
N GLN A 178 -6.11 -13.81 -16.51
CA GLN A 178 -5.16 -13.39 -17.54
C GLN A 178 -3.71 -13.57 -17.08
N THR A 179 -2.81 -13.68 -18.06
CA THR A 179 -1.36 -13.62 -17.80
C THR A 179 -0.97 -12.20 -17.40
N LEU A 180 -0.32 -12.06 -16.25
CA LEU A 180 0.23 -10.78 -15.79
C LEU A 180 1.66 -10.58 -16.31
N PRO A 181 2.04 -9.35 -16.68
CA PRO A 181 3.43 -9.02 -17.01
C PRO A 181 4.32 -9.17 -15.76
N ASP A 182 5.55 -9.65 -15.93
CA ASP A 182 6.54 -9.75 -14.86
C ASP A 182 7.02 -8.37 -14.36
N ILE A 183 7.75 -8.32 -13.23
CA ILE A 183 8.31 -7.08 -12.67
C ILE A 183 9.08 -6.28 -13.73
N SER A 184 9.88 -6.93 -14.58
CA SER A 184 10.65 -6.23 -15.62
C SER A 184 9.74 -5.55 -16.64
N GLY A 185 8.67 -6.23 -17.06
CA GLY A 185 7.65 -5.67 -17.93
C GLY A 185 6.93 -4.49 -17.29
N LEU A 186 6.66 -4.56 -15.98
CA LEU A 186 6.05 -3.45 -15.23
C LEU A 186 6.96 -2.23 -15.15
N LEU A 187 8.20 -2.44 -14.76
CA LEU A 187 9.18 -1.36 -14.62
C LEU A 187 9.59 -0.74 -15.96
N SER A 188 9.29 -1.41 -17.08
CA SER A 188 9.50 -0.86 -18.42
C SER A 188 8.40 0.12 -18.86
N GLN A 189 7.26 0.18 -18.16
CA GLN A 189 6.16 1.09 -18.54
C GLN A 189 6.49 2.54 -18.19
N ASP A 190 5.95 3.48 -18.95
CA ASP A 190 6.05 4.90 -18.62
C ASP A 190 5.00 5.31 -17.57
N GLY A 191 5.25 6.45 -16.92
CA GLY A 191 4.32 7.06 -15.97
C GLY A 191 4.55 6.66 -14.51
N LEU A 192 3.52 6.95 -13.70
CA LEU A 192 3.50 6.73 -12.26
C LEU A 192 3.39 5.22 -11.95
N MET A 193 4.25 4.73 -11.05
CA MET A 193 4.24 3.35 -10.57
C MET A 193 4.07 3.31 -9.06
N VAL A 194 2.87 2.94 -8.62
CA VAL A 194 2.57 2.75 -7.19
C VAL A 194 2.12 1.30 -7.02
N PHE A 195 2.84 0.59 -6.15
CA PHE A 195 2.59 -0.81 -5.82
C PHE A 195 2.09 -0.90 -4.40
N ASP A 196 1.07 -1.71 -4.18
CA ASP A 196 0.49 -1.93 -2.89
C ASP A 196 0.62 -3.37 -2.42
N PHE A 197 1.07 -3.55 -1.19
CA PHE A 197 1.29 -4.86 -0.58
C PHE A 197 0.69 -4.89 0.81
N HIS A 198 0.11 -6.02 1.19
CA HIS A 198 -0.36 -6.24 2.54
C HIS A 198 0.63 -7.15 3.28
N PRO A 199 1.04 -6.82 4.53
CA PRO A 199 1.99 -7.64 5.26
C PRO A 199 1.58 -9.12 5.37
N ILE A 200 0.29 -9.39 5.51
CA ILE A 200 -0.23 -10.76 5.60
C ILE A 200 0.03 -11.56 4.30
N HIS A 201 -0.12 -10.95 3.14
CA HIS A 201 0.09 -11.60 1.85
C HIS A 201 1.57 -11.82 1.57
N VAL A 202 2.42 -10.86 1.94
CA VAL A 202 3.89 -11.00 1.89
C VAL A 202 4.38 -12.09 2.84
N TYR A 203 3.82 -12.19 4.05
CA TYR A 203 4.21 -13.22 5.02
C TYR A 203 3.80 -14.63 4.57
N LEU A 204 2.58 -14.78 4.03
CA LEU A 204 2.09 -16.04 3.48
C LEU A 204 2.67 -16.38 2.10
N ASN A 205 3.32 -15.43 1.44
CA ASN A 205 3.65 -15.48 0.01
C ASN A 205 2.42 -15.85 -0.82
N THR A 206 1.29 -15.15 -0.58
CA THR A 206 -0.01 -15.50 -1.16
C THR A 206 0.06 -15.52 -2.69
N GLU A 207 -0.29 -16.66 -3.26
CA GLU A 207 -0.46 -16.91 -4.70
C GLU A 207 -1.93 -16.94 -5.11
N ASN A 208 -2.81 -17.14 -4.12
CA ASN A 208 -4.23 -17.28 -4.30
C ASN A 208 -4.96 -16.96 -2.98
N LEU A 209 -6.05 -16.19 -3.06
CA LEU A 209 -6.86 -15.78 -1.91
C LEU A 209 -7.45 -16.95 -1.11
N GLN A 210 -7.61 -18.14 -1.69
CA GLN A 210 -8.02 -19.31 -0.89
C GLN A 210 -7.01 -19.69 0.21
N ARG A 211 -5.70 -19.41 0.02
CA ARG A 211 -4.70 -19.59 1.09
C ARG A 211 -4.93 -18.59 2.22
N TYR A 212 -5.16 -17.34 1.89
CA TYR A 212 -5.49 -16.31 2.88
C TYR A 212 -6.75 -16.70 3.67
N GLU A 213 -7.83 -17.08 2.97
CA GLU A 213 -9.10 -17.44 3.61
C GLU A 213 -9.00 -18.66 4.53
N ARG A 214 -8.33 -19.73 4.10
CA ARG A 214 -8.19 -20.94 4.94
C ARG A 214 -7.29 -20.73 6.17
N THR A 215 -6.40 -19.74 6.12
CA THR A 215 -5.44 -19.44 7.20
C THR A 215 -5.90 -18.33 8.13
N ARG A 216 -7.07 -17.71 7.92
CA ARG A 216 -7.61 -16.65 8.81
C ARG A 216 -7.55 -16.99 10.31
N PRO A 217 -7.86 -18.24 10.75
CA PRO A 217 -7.74 -18.59 12.18
C PRO A 217 -6.30 -18.51 12.72
N LEU A 218 -5.30 -18.54 11.84
CA LEU A 218 -3.86 -18.52 12.17
C LEU A 218 -3.22 -17.14 12.04
N HIS A 219 -3.94 -16.10 11.59
CA HIS A 219 -3.33 -14.78 11.29
C HIS A 219 -2.71 -14.09 12.51
N TYR A 220 -3.09 -14.49 13.73
CA TYR A 220 -2.52 -14.04 15.00
C TYR A 220 -1.58 -15.07 15.65
N HIS A 221 -1.17 -16.11 14.90
CA HIS A 221 -0.26 -17.18 15.33
C HIS A 221 0.91 -17.30 14.33
N PRO A 222 1.88 -16.37 14.35
CA PRO A 222 2.93 -16.26 13.32
C PRO A 222 3.69 -17.55 13.06
N ASP A 223 4.09 -18.29 14.11
CA ASP A 223 4.82 -19.56 13.97
C ASP A 223 4.04 -20.62 13.18
N GLU A 224 2.73 -20.73 13.42
CA GLU A 224 1.84 -21.64 12.70
C GLU A 224 1.56 -21.13 11.29
N LEU A 225 1.33 -19.81 11.17
CA LEU A 225 1.08 -19.15 9.89
C LEU A 225 2.27 -19.30 8.93
N LEU A 226 3.50 -19.30 9.46
CA LEU A 226 4.72 -19.48 8.69
C LEU A 226 4.77 -20.86 8.01
N GLN A 227 4.20 -21.89 8.64
CA GLN A 227 4.12 -23.24 8.04
C GLN A 227 3.19 -23.28 6.82
N GLU A 228 2.26 -22.33 6.72
CA GLU A 228 1.35 -22.17 5.59
C GLU A 228 1.91 -21.26 4.49
N ARG A 229 3.14 -20.75 4.63
CA ARG A 229 3.79 -19.93 3.60
C ARG A 229 3.96 -20.74 2.31
N PHE A 230 3.50 -20.17 1.20
CA PHE A 230 3.71 -20.78 -0.11
C PHE A 230 5.19 -20.76 -0.50
N SER A 231 5.70 -21.87 -1.04
CA SER A 231 7.10 -21.98 -1.47
C SER A 231 7.36 -21.59 -2.93
N GLY A 232 6.29 -21.37 -3.72
CA GLY A 232 6.39 -20.97 -5.14
C GLY A 232 6.39 -19.45 -5.35
N SER A 233 5.99 -19.02 -6.54
CA SER A 233 5.83 -17.59 -6.85
C SER A 233 4.50 -17.07 -6.30
N GLY A 234 4.57 -16.02 -5.47
CA GLY A 234 3.44 -15.34 -4.84
C GLY A 234 3.85 -13.94 -4.40
N ALA A 235 3.02 -13.26 -3.61
CA ALA A 235 3.22 -11.86 -3.22
C ALA A 235 4.62 -11.56 -2.63
N ARG A 236 5.20 -12.47 -1.84
CA ARG A 236 6.56 -12.31 -1.31
C ARG A 236 7.61 -12.34 -2.40
N GLY A 237 7.47 -13.28 -3.34
CA GLY A 237 8.36 -13.39 -4.50
C GLY A 237 8.34 -12.10 -5.33
N TRP A 238 7.14 -11.58 -5.59
CA TRP A 238 6.93 -10.30 -6.27
C TRP A 238 7.61 -9.13 -5.57
N LEU A 239 7.42 -8.99 -4.26
CA LEU A 239 8.08 -7.95 -3.48
C LEU A 239 9.61 -8.09 -3.56
N LEU A 240 10.16 -9.29 -3.37
CA LEU A 240 11.60 -9.53 -3.42
C LEU A 240 12.20 -9.22 -4.81
N GLU A 241 11.48 -9.53 -5.88
CA GLU A 241 11.89 -9.18 -7.24
C GLU A 241 11.86 -7.67 -7.48
N LEU A 242 10.82 -6.98 -7.00
CA LEU A 242 10.72 -5.52 -7.05
C LEU A 242 11.86 -4.86 -6.27
N LEU A 243 12.14 -5.31 -5.05
CA LEU A 243 13.21 -4.75 -4.21
C LEU A 243 14.58 -4.90 -4.87
N ARG A 244 14.83 -6.01 -5.59
CA ARG A 244 16.09 -6.23 -6.34
C ARG A 244 16.25 -5.28 -7.53
N SER A 245 15.19 -4.66 -8.04
CA SER A 245 15.30 -3.70 -9.16
C SER A 245 15.86 -2.34 -8.74
N SER A 246 16.11 -2.14 -7.45
CA SER A 246 16.76 -0.93 -6.92
C SER A 246 18.28 -0.90 -7.15
N HIS A 247 18.88 -2.02 -7.57
CA HIS A 247 20.34 -2.20 -7.72
C HIS A 247 20.75 -2.52 -9.17
#